data_AF-A0A7C7AP39-F1
#
_entry.id   AF-A0A7C7AP39-F1
#
_cell.length_a   1.000
_cell.length_b   1.000
_cell.length_c   1.000
_cell.angle_alpha   90.00
_cell.angle_beta   90.00
_cell.angle_gamma   90.00
#
_symmetry.space_group_name_H-M   'P 1'
#
loop_
_entity.id
_entity.type
_entity.pdbx_description
1 polymer ?
#
loop_
_entity_poly.entity_id
_entity_poly.type
_entity_poly.pdbx_seq_one_letter_code
_entity_poly.pdbx_strand_id
1 'polypeptide(L)'
;MRKRNIDKHIWFSRDEAQDLQRKAKKTCLTEGAVVRLLVKGYEPKEKPDERFYDVMRELSAIGNNIHQLSAKANALNFIDAPMIAKEAERWHKFQADVEREFLRPGKSELKWQ
;
A
#
# COMPACT_ATOMS: atom_id res chain seq x y z
N MET A 1 2.05 14.60 14.01
CA MET A 1 3.36 13.93 13.82
C MET A 1 3.92 13.53 15.18
N ARG A 2 4.45 12.31 15.35
CA ARG A 2 5.10 11.92 16.63
C ARG A 2 6.42 12.68 16.81
N LYS A 3 6.67 13.19 18.02
CA LYS A 3 7.92 13.90 18.39
C LYS A 3 9.10 12.91 18.38
N ARG A 4 10.23 13.28 17.76
CA ARG A 4 11.42 12.43 17.59
C ARG A 4 12.63 13.17 18.19
N ASN A 5 12.87 12.95 19.49
CA ASN A 5 13.81 13.75 20.28
C ASN A 5 15.01 12.96 20.81
N ILE A 6 15.09 11.66 20.52
CA ILE A 6 16.17 10.80 20.98
C ILE A 6 17.06 10.53 19.78
N ASP A 7 18.33 10.91 19.88
CA ASP A 7 19.33 10.65 18.84
C ASP A 7 19.92 9.24 18.97
N LYS A 8 20.28 8.66 17.83
CA LYS A 8 20.94 7.35 17.71
C LYS A 8 22.02 7.46 16.64
N HIS A 9 23.28 7.52 17.08
CA HIS A 9 24.43 7.60 16.19
C HIS A 9 24.89 6.20 15.78
N ILE A 10 25.08 5.97 14.48
CA ILE A 10 25.53 4.70 13.93
C ILE A 10 26.59 5.02 12.87
N TRP A 11 27.73 4.34 12.95
CA TRP A 11 28.80 4.47 11.97
C TRP A 11 28.62 3.40 10.91
N PHE A 12 28.64 3.80 9.64
CA PHE A 12 28.55 2.93 8.48
C PHE A 12 29.89 2.91 7.75
N SER A 13 30.26 1.76 7.20
CA SER A 13 31.25 1.72 6.14
C SER A 13 30.70 2.38 4.86
N ARG A 14 31.58 2.69 3.91
CA ARG A 14 31.18 3.33 2.64
C ARG A 14 30.15 2.50 1.87
N ASP A 15 30.32 1.19 1.86
CA ASP A 15 29.46 0.27 1.11
C ASP A 15 28.09 0.14 1.76
N GLU A 16 28.05 0.00 3.09
CA GLU A 16 26.77 -0.10 3.81
C GLU A 16 25.97 1.21 3.72
N ALA A 17 26.63 2.37 3.72
CA ALA A 17 25.99 3.66 3.51
C ALA A 17 25.37 3.77 2.11
N GLN A 18 26.08 3.34 1.07
CA GLN A 18 25.56 3.30 -0.30
C GLN A 18 24.36 2.36 -0.42
N ASP A 19 24.43 1.20 0.22
CA ASP A 19 23.34 0.23 0.21
C ASP A 19 22.10 0.74 0.94
N LEU A 20 22.26 1.39 2.09
CA LEU A 20 21.15 2.02 2.80
C LEU A 20 20.50 3.10 1.93
N GLN A 21 21.30 3.95 1.28
CA GLN A 21 20.80 4.99 0.38
C GLN A 21 20.05 4.38 -0.81
N ARG A 22 20.57 3.30 -1.41
CA ARG A 22 19.94 2.58 -2.53
C ARG A 22 18.59 1.99 -2.11
N LYS A 23 18.53 1.33 -0.94
CA LYS A 23 17.30 0.76 -0.37
C LYS A 23 16.27 1.84 -0.02
N ALA A 24 16.71 2.97 0.52
CA ALA A 24 15.86 4.12 0.80
C ALA A 24 15.23 4.69 -0.48
N LYS A 25 16.03 4.86 -1.55
CA LYS A 25 15.53 5.33 -2.85
C LYS A 25 14.49 4.39 -3.46
N LYS A 26 14.72 3.08 -3.43
CA LYS A 26 13.79 2.06 -3.97
C LYS A 26 12.42 2.05 -3.27
N THR A 27 12.40 2.40 -1.99
CA THR A 27 11.19 2.36 -1.15
C THR A 27 10.51 3.73 -1.05
N CYS A 28 11.08 4.77 -1.66
CA CYS A 28 10.66 6.18 -1.53
C CYS A 28 10.57 6.67 -0.08
N LEU A 29 11.41 6.11 0.80
CA LEU A 29 11.50 6.49 2.20
C LEU A 29 12.83 7.20 2.48
N THR A 30 12.88 8.02 3.53
CA THR A 30 14.17 8.49 4.05
C THR A 30 14.90 7.34 4.73
N GLU A 31 16.24 7.40 4.78
CA GLU A 31 17.05 6.37 5.44
C GLU A 31 16.60 6.13 6.89
N GLY A 32 16.35 7.20 7.65
CA GLY A 32 15.80 7.09 8.99
C GLY A 32 14.38 6.51 9.04
N ALA A 33 13.56 6.65 8.00
CA ALA A 33 12.27 5.98 7.91
C ALA A 33 12.42 4.47 7.65
N VAL A 34 13.36 4.06 6.79
CA VAL A 34 13.71 2.64 6.57
C VAL A 34 14.19 2.00 7.87
N VAL A 35 15.16 2.60 8.55
CA VAL A 35 15.68 2.09 9.84
C VAL A 35 14.56 1.95 10.87
N ARG A 36 13.68 2.94 10.99
CA ARG A 36 12.54 2.86 11.91
C ARG A 36 11.53 1.77 11.55
N LEU A 37 11.36 1.46 10.26
CA LEU A 37 10.48 0.38 9.82
C LEU A 37 11.06 -0.97 10.23
N LEU A 38 12.36 -1.16 9.95
CA LEU A 38 13.11 -2.36 10.31
C LEU A 38 13.13 -2.59 11.83
N VAL A 39 13.36 -1.55 12.64
CA VAL A 39 13.30 -1.64 14.11
C VAL A 39 11.93 -2.08 14.62
N LYS A 40 10.85 -1.75 13.89
CA LYS A 40 9.49 -2.21 14.23
C LYS A 40 9.19 -3.62 13.73
N GLY A 41 10.14 -4.29 13.09
CA GLY A 41 9.95 -5.59 12.47
C GLY A 41 9.08 -5.51 11.21
N TYR A 42 9.20 -4.43 10.42
CA TYR A 42 8.52 -4.32 9.14
C TYR A 42 9.53 -4.10 8.01
N GLU A 43 9.40 -4.89 6.95
CA GLU A 43 10.20 -4.78 5.74
C GLU A 43 9.52 -3.84 4.74
N PRO A 44 10.18 -2.73 4.35
CA PRO A 44 9.61 -1.83 3.36
C PRO A 44 9.58 -2.50 1.99
N LYS A 45 8.44 -2.44 1.30
CA LYS A 45 8.31 -2.92 -0.08
C LYS A 45 8.88 -1.90 -1.06
N GLU A 46 9.44 -2.40 -2.16
CA GLU A 46 9.87 -1.55 -3.27
C GLU A 46 8.65 -0.84 -3.86
N LYS A 47 8.84 0.39 -4.34
CA LYS A 47 7.79 1.13 -5.04
C LYS A 47 7.34 0.32 -6.26
N PRO A 48 6.03 0.01 -6.40
CA PRO A 48 5.53 -0.62 -7.62
C PRO A 48 5.79 0.27 -8.84
N ASP A 49 5.98 -0.37 -9.99
CA ASP A 49 6.17 0.34 -11.25
C ASP A 49 4.95 1.22 -11.61
N GLU A 50 5.14 2.23 -12.45
CA GLU A 50 4.08 3.17 -12.85
C GLU A 50 2.87 2.45 -13.48
N ARG A 51 3.13 1.35 -14.20
CA ARG A 51 2.11 0.44 -14.75
C ARG A 51 1.14 -0.09 -13.69
N PHE A 52 1.61 -0.34 -12.46
CA PHE A 52 0.74 -0.77 -11.37
C PHE A 52 -0.29 0.31 -11.04
N TYR A 53 0.15 1.57 -10.97
CA TYR A 53 -0.74 2.68 -10.66
C TYR A 53 -1.72 2.99 -11.79
N ASP A 54 -1.30 2.85 -13.05
CA ASP A 54 -2.22 2.98 -14.19
C ASP A 54 -3.30 1.89 -14.19
N VAL A 55 -2.91 0.64 -14.00
CA VAL A 55 -3.87 -0.48 -13.90
C VAL A 55 -4.82 -0.26 -12.72
N MET A 56 -4.33 0.15 -11.55
CA MET A 56 -5.19 0.41 -10.39
C MET A 56 -6.13 1.59 -10.61
N ARG A 57 -5.70 2.62 -11.34
CA ARG A 57 -6.56 3.76 -11.70
C ARG A 57 -7.68 3.36 -12.63
N GLU A 58 -7.39 2.55 -13.65
CA GLU A 58 -8.42 1.98 -14.54
C GLU A 58 -9.38 1.07 -13.76
N LEU A 59 -8.83 0.23 -12.87
CA LEU A 59 -9.60 -0.66 -12.00
C LEU A 59 -10.58 0.11 -11.10
N SER A 60 -10.15 1.22 -10.49
CA SER A 60 -11.02 2.10 -9.70
C SER A 60 -12.07 2.80 -10.55
N ALA A 61 -11.75 3.22 -11.78
CA ALA A 61 -12.70 3.85 -12.68
C ALA A 61 -13.84 2.89 -13.07
N ILE A 62 -13.53 1.62 -13.35
CA ILE A 62 -14.52 0.57 -13.61
C ILE A 62 -15.42 0.37 -12.39
N GLY A 63 -14.83 0.25 -11.20
CA GLY A 63 -15.59 0.09 -9.95
C GLY A 63 -16.56 1.24 -9.68
N ASN A 64 -16.11 2.48 -9.91
CA ASN A 64 -16.97 3.66 -9.74
C ASN A 64 -18.12 3.69 -10.74
N ASN A 65 -17.88 3.33 -12.00
CA ASN A 65 -18.95 3.25 -13.00
C ASN A 65 -20.01 2.22 -12.61
N ILE A 66 -19.59 1.03 -12.13
CA ILE A 66 -20.52 0.00 -11.63
C ILE A 66 -21.33 0.53 -10.44
N HIS A 67 -20.67 1.16 -9.46
CA HIS A 67 -21.35 1.74 -8.30
C HIS A 67 -22.43 2.77 -8.70
N GLN A 68 -22.13 3.63 -9.67
CA GLN A 68 -23.10 4.61 -10.18
C GLN A 68 -24.30 3.94 -10.86
N LEU A 69 -24.08 2.87 -11.63
CA LEU A 69 -25.16 2.10 -12.25
C LEU A 69 -26.04 1.43 -11.17
N SER A 70 -25.44 0.86 -10.13
CA SER A 70 -26.16 0.31 -8.98
C SER A 70 -27.00 1.36 -8.27
N ALA A 71 -26.44 2.54 -8.02
CA ALA A 71 -27.14 3.64 -7.35
C ALA A 71 -28.36 4.11 -8.16
N LYS A 72 -28.21 4.22 -9.49
CA LYS A 72 -29.33 4.54 -10.39
C LYS A 72 -30.40 3.44 -10.40
N ALA A 73 -29.99 2.17 -10.45
CA ALA A 73 -30.91 1.03 -10.41
C ALA A 73 -31.69 0.95 -9.09
N ASN A 74 -31.03 1.21 -7.96
CA ASN A 74 -31.66 1.32 -6.64
C ASN A 74 -32.69 2.45 -6.59
N ALA A 75 -32.35 3.63 -7.10
CA ALA A 75 -33.27 4.78 -7.13
C ALA A 75 -34.51 4.55 -8.01
N LEU A 76 -34.36 3.74 -9.07
CA LEU A 76 -35.43 3.38 -10.01
C LEU A 76 -36.18 2.09 -9.60
N ASN A 77 -35.90 1.53 -8.42
CA ASN A 77 -36.52 0.31 -7.88
C ASN A 77 -36.42 -0.92 -8.83
N PHE A 78 -35.31 -1.03 -9.57
CA PHE A 78 -35.06 -2.14 -10.49
C PHE A 78 -34.61 -3.40 -9.73
N ILE A 79 -35.01 -4.58 -10.23
CA ILE A 79 -35.08 -5.85 -9.48
C ILE A 79 -33.69 -6.42 -9.08
N ASP A 80 -32.61 -6.05 -9.77
CA ASP A 80 -31.26 -6.61 -9.53
C ASP A 80 -30.30 -5.72 -8.72
N ALA A 81 -30.75 -4.56 -8.25
CA ALA A 81 -29.89 -3.62 -7.54
C ALA A 81 -29.18 -4.19 -6.27
N PRO A 82 -29.78 -5.12 -5.49
CA PRO A 82 -29.09 -5.79 -4.38
C PRO A 82 -27.94 -6.71 -4.82
N MET A 83 -28.01 -7.31 -6.01
CA MET A 83 -26.97 -8.19 -6.54
C MET A 83 -25.75 -7.36 -6.98
N ILE A 84 -25.97 -6.25 -7.69
CA ILE A 84 -24.89 -5.37 -8.16
C ILE A 84 -24.20 -4.68 -6.97
N ALA A 85 -24.94 -4.34 -5.91
CA ALA A 85 -24.36 -3.81 -4.68
C ALA A 85 -23.39 -4.80 -4.01
N LYS A 86 -23.74 -6.09 -3.93
CA LYS A 86 -22.85 -7.14 -3.40
C LYS A 86 -21.59 -7.32 -4.24
N GLU A 87 -21.71 -7.24 -5.57
CA GLU A 87 -20.56 -7.37 -6.46
C GLU A 87 -19.62 -6.15 -6.36
N ALA A 88 -20.17 -4.94 -6.19
CA ALA A 88 -19.38 -3.73 -5.92
C ALA A 88 -18.63 -3.83 -4.56
N GLU A 89 -19.25 -4.41 -3.54
CA GLU A 89 -18.58 -4.62 -2.25
C GLU A 89 -17.41 -5.62 -2.37
N ARG A 90 -17.61 -6.72 -3.11
CA ARG A 90 -16.52 -7.66 -3.45
C ARG A 90 -15.38 -6.97 -4.20
N TRP A 91 -15.71 -6.05 -5.11
CA TRP A 91 -14.73 -5.26 -5.86
C TRP A 91 -13.86 -4.37 -4.95
N HIS A 92 -14.48 -3.65 -4.01
CA HIS A 92 -13.74 -2.84 -3.04
C HIS A 92 -12.85 -3.69 -2.14
N LYS A 93 -13.32 -4.88 -1.75
CA LYS A 93 -12.50 -5.82 -0.98
C LYS A 93 -11.30 -6.32 -1.78
N PHE A 94 -11.49 -6.66 -3.06
CA PHE A 94 -10.40 -7.06 -3.95
C PHE A 94 -9.35 -5.96 -4.09
N GLN A 95 -9.78 -4.71 -4.32
CA GLN A 95 -8.86 -3.57 -4.36
C GLN A 95 -8.04 -3.47 -3.07
N ALA A 96 -8.68 -3.57 -1.90
CA ALA A 96 -8.00 -3.50 -0.61
C ALA A 96 -7.00 -4.65 -0.39
N ASP A 97 -7.31 -5.85 -0.90
CA ASP A 97 -6.43 -7.02 -0.82
C ASP A 97 -5.21 -6.86 -1.75
N VAL A 98 -5.40 -6.34 -2.97
CA VAL A 98 -4.29 -6.00 -3.88
C VAL A 98 -3.40 -4.92 -3.27
N GLU A 99 -3.97 -3.84 -2.73
CA GLU A 99 -3.19 -2.82 -2.05
C GLU A 99 -2.45 -3.37 -0.83
N ARG A 100 -3.05 -4.30 -0.09
CA ARG A 100 -2.39 -4.98 1.02
C ARG A 100 -1.19 -5.80 0.55
N GLU A 101 -1.34 -6.53 -0.55
CA GLU A 101 -0.30 -7.41 -1.05
C GLU A 101 0.85 -6.64 -1.71
N PHE A 102 0.59 -5.53 -2.38
CA PHE A 102 1.62 -4.81 -3.13
C PHE A 102 2.16 -3.56 -2.43
N LEU A 103 1.34 -2.86 -1.64
CA LEU A 103 1.73 -1.57 -1.05
C LEU A 103 2.09 -1.63 0.44
N ARG A 104 1.52 -2.56 1.21
CA ARG A 104 1.76 -2.59 2.66
C ARG A 104 3.09 -3.26 3.00
N PRO A 105 3.93 -2.64 3.87
CA PRO A 105 5.13 -3.27 4.40
C PRO A 105 4.83 -4.66 5.00
N GLY A 106 5.64 -5.66 4.66
CA GLY A 106 5.52 -6.99 5.23
C GLY A 106 5.97 -6.97 6.69
N LYS A 107 5.30 -7.74 7.57
CA LYS A 107 5.84 -7.99 8.91
C LYS A 107 7.04 -8.92 8.74
N SER A 108 8.21 -8.49 9.21
CA SER A 108 9.42 -9.29 9.22
C SER A 108 9.27 -10.37 10.29
N GLU A 109 9.46 -11.63 9.90
CA GLU A 109 9.48 -12.79 10.80
C GLU A 109 10.84 -12.97 11.50
N LEU A 110 11.75 -12.00 11.36
CA LEU A 110 13.03 -11.96 12.08
C LEU A 110 12.78 -11.84 13.59
N LYS A 111 12.70 -12.98 14.27
CA LYS A 111 12.81 -13.06 15.72
C LYS A 111 14.26 -12.77 16.08
N TRP A 112 14.49 -11.61 16.69
CA TRP A 112 15.74 -11.32 17.39
C TRP A 112 15.84 -12.31 18.55
N GLN A 113 16.62 -13.38 18.39
CA GLN A 113 17.03 -14.28 19.47
C GLN A 113 18.31 -13.77 20.10
#